data_AF-A0A2L2LJ45-F1
#
_entry.id   AF-A0A2L2LJ45-F1
#
_cell.length_a   1.000
_cell.length_b   1.000
_cell.length_c   1.000
_cell.angle_alpha   90.00
_cell.angle_beta   90.00
_cell.angle_gamma   90.00
#
_symmetry.space_group_name_H-M   'P 1'
#
loop_
_entity.id
_entity.type
_entity.pdbx_description
1 polymer ?
#
loop_
_entity_poly.entity_id
_entity_poly.type
_entity_poly.pdbx_seq_one_letter_code
_entity_poly.pdbx_strand_id
1 'polypeptide(L)'
;MTSDRPGHGVTIERNPRHTKHDADTYGLGREEAAGARHGAGWWVSIRRRGHRIVRLFKDSIYGSGDAAYRQARAYRDAIILAIPPATNIEQAVLLRKNNRSGISGVRRVETADGDIWQATLMTNEGQKRENFSIAKFGEEAAKSMAITQRRKWLKALPVSHLAYAHHAAEVARAQFADRLAPADDVLPEVRLADADIEARIKEINDRFDASRPKRLRVRVKSYSTDRVSIAVSDAGSPARKKLRHLNTRDKSAIEIIDAINRTVRETVTAIHDDRIACWFSSTYGDKLLNPQTFNIDEGFNVLVIVPRE
;
A
#
# COMPACT_ATOMS: atom_id res chain seq x y z
N MET A 1 -35.37 17.17 41.82
CA MET A 1 -35.37 16.20 40.70
C MET A 1 -35.54 16.97 39.40
N THR A 2 -35.06 16.38 38.29
CA THR A 2 -34.89 16.95 36.92
C THR A 2 -33.82 18.04 36.81
N SER A 3 -32.54 17.77 36.51
CA SER A 3 -31.85 17.04 35.43
C SER A 3 -31.29 17.99 34.38
N ASP A 4 -30.00 18.29 34.53
CA ASP A 4 -29.09 18.90 33.55
C ASP A 4 -29.11 18.17 32.20
N ARG A 5 -29.05 18.95 31.11
CA ARG A 5 -28.50 18.52 29.83
C ARG A 5 -27.66 19.65 29.22
N PRO A 6 -26.33 19.54 29.18
CA PRO A 6 -25.51 20.41 28.35
C PRO A 6 -25.48 19.86 26.91
N GLY A 7 -26.04 20.64 25.99
CA GLY A 7 -25.99 20.37 24.55
C GLY A 7 -24.55 20.29 24.05
N HIS A 8 -24.17 19.14 23.53
CA HIS A 8 -22.88 18.94 22.87
C HIS A 8 -22.94 19.57 21.48
N GLY A 9 -22.38 20.78 21.35
CA GLY A 9 -22.05 21.37 20.07
C GLY A 9 -20.92 20.57 19.43
N VAL A 10 -21.25 19.76 18.42
CA VAL A 10 -20.26 19.11 17.56
C VAL A 10 -19.71 20.17 16.61
N THR A 11 -18.59 20.78 16.99
CA THR A 11 -17.78 21.58 16.06
C THR A 11 -17.18 20.61 15.04
N ILE A 12 -17.82 20.51 13.87
CA ILE A 12 -17.21 19.87 12.70
C ILE A 12 -16.10 20.82 12.23
N GLU A 13 -14.91 20.67 12.80
CA GLU A 13 -13.71 21.30 12.26
C GLU A 13 -13.55 20.82 10.81
N ARG A 14 -13.78 21.74 9.88
CA ARG A 14 -13.48 21.54 8.45
C ARG A 14 -11.98 21.32 8.33
N ASN A 15 -11.58 20.05 8.24
CA ASN A 15 -10.20 19.65 7.96
C ASN A 15 -9.68 20.44 6.74
N PRO A 16 -8.69 21.34 6.92
CA PRO A 16 -8.23 22.19 5.83
C PRO A 16 -7.56 21.32 4.78
N ARG A 17 -7.88 21.55 3.50
CA ARG A 17 -7.26 20.89 2.34
C ARG A 17 -5.77 21.27 2.29
N HIS A 18 -4.94 20.58 3.06
CA HIS A 18 -3.49 20.75 3.06
C HIS A 18 -2.88 19.95 1.90
N THR A 19 -3.08 20.40 0.66
CA THR A 19 -2.41 19.83 -0.52
C THR A 19 -1.06 20.51 -0.75
N LYS A 20 -0.09 20.15 0.08
CA LYS A 20 1.34 20.12 -0.26
C LYS A 20 1.94 18.92 0.45
N HIS A 21 1.85 17.74 -0.17
CA HIS A 21 2.56 16.57 0.32
C HIS A 21 3.99 16.62 -0.22
N ASP A 22 4.96 16.77 0.66
CA ASP A 22 6.38 16.66 0.32
C ASP A 22 6.73 15.23 -0.12
N ALA A 23 7.82 15.10 -0.88
CA ALA A 23 8.28 13.82 -1.43
C ALA A 23 8.46 12.74 -0.35
N ASP A 24 8.76 13.14 0.89
CA ASP A 24 9.02 12.22 2.00
C ASP A 24 7.75 11.81 2.77
N THR A 25 6.63 12.50 2.55
CA THR A 25 5.37 12.30 3.29
C THR A 25 4.21 11.86 2.40
N TYR A 26 4.30 12.06 1.08
CA TYR A 26 3.24 11.66 0.17
C TYR A 26 2.96 10.15 0.25
N GLY A 27 1.74 9.81 0.67
CA GLY A 27 1.27 8.44 0.76
C GLY A 27 1.96 7.58 1.81
N LEU A 28 2.75 8.17 2.71
CA LEU A 28 3.42 7.50 3.82
C LEU A 28 2.88 8.03 5.15
N GLY A 29 2.51 7.13 6.06
CA GLY A 29 2.04 7.49 7.40
C GLY A 29 2.65 6.59 8.46
N ARG A 30 3.12 7.17 9.56
CA ARG A 30 3.62 6.43 10.71
C ARG A 30 2.45 5.94 11.55
N GLU A 31 2.42 4.65 11.86
CA GLU A 31 1.57 4.06 12.88
C GLU A 31 2.42 3.84 14.13
N GLU A 32 2.07 4.53 15.21
CA GLU A 32 2.70 4.31 16.50
C GLU A 32 2.16 3.07 17.19
N ALA A 33 2.95 2.52 18.11
CA ALA A 33 2.54 1.34 18.86
C ALA A 33 1.36 1.67 19.78
N ALA A 34 0.16 1.18 19.44
CA ALA A 34 -1.02 1.31 20.30
C ALA A 34 -1.05 0.16 21.32
N GLY A 35 -0.27 0.29 22.40
CA GLY A 35 -0.21 -0.68 23.49
C GLY A 35 0.54 -1.98 23.14
N ALA A 36 0.48 -2.97 24.03
CA ALA A 36 1.34 -4.16 23.97
C ALA A 36 1.10 -5.11 22.77
N ARG A 37 -0.03 -4.98 22.06
CA ARG A 37 -0.46 -5.89 20.98
C ARG A 37 -0.32 -5.29 19.58
N HIS A 38 -0.25 -3.96 19.47
CA HIS A 38 -0.12 -3.26 18.20
C HIS A 38 1.28 -2.70 18.08
N GLY A 39 2.13 -3.39 17.32
CA GLY A 39 3.48 -2.90 17.02
C GLY A 39 3.44 -1.74 16.03
N ALA A 40 4.38 -0.81 16.18
CA ALA A 40 4.55 0.32 15.28
C ALA A 40 4.90 -0.11 13.84
N GLY A 41 4.65 0.78 12.87
CA GLY A 41 4.93 0.53 11.47
C GLY A 41 4.68 1.73 10.58
N TRP A 42 4.77 1.52 9.27
CA TRP A 42 4.53 2.52 8.24
C TRP A 42 3.47 2.07 7.26
N TRP A 43 2.42 2.87 7.12
CA TRP A 43 1.41 2.73 6.09
C TRP A 43 1.86 3.37 4.80
N VAL A 44 1.72 2.63 3.71
CA VAL A 44 1.64 3.18 2.37
C VAL A 44 0.17 3.26 2.01
N SER A 45 -0.34 4.44 1.68
CA SER A 45 -1.72 4.67 1.26
C SER A 45 -1.76 5.65 0.10
N ILE A 46 -1.89 5.12 -1.12
CA ILE A 46 -1.95 5.92 -2.35
C ILE A 46 -3.12 5.47 -3.22
N ARG A 47 -3.61 6.38 -4.06
CA ARG A 47 -4.62 6.09 -5.08
C ARG A 47 -4.05 6.34 -6.47
N ARG A 48 -4.21 5.39 -7.38
CA ARG A 48 -3.75 5.49 -8.77
C ARG A 48 -4.80 4.87 -9.70
N ARG A 49 -5.23 5.63 -10.72
CA ARG A 49 -6.19 5.18 -11.74
C ARG A 49 -7.46 4.52 -11.16
N GLY A 50 -7.97 5.04 -10.04
CA GLY A 50 -9.15 4.48 -9.33
C GLY A 50 -8.83 3.40 -8.29
N HIS A 51 -7.63 2.81 -8.33
CA HIS A 51 -7.19 1.75 -7.42
C HIS A 51 -6.63 2.32 -6.11
N ARG A 52 -7.17 1.87 -4.97
CA ARG A 52 -6.66 2.21 -3.63
C ARG A 52 -5.63 1.17 -3.22
N ILE A 53 -4.37 1.61 -3.09
CA ILE A 53 -3.23 0.75 -2.76
C ILE A 53 -2.83 1.07 -1.33
N VAL A 54 -3.07 0.11 -0.43
CA VAL A 54 -2.79 0.24 1.00
C VAL A 54 -1.95 -0.93 1.47
N ARG A 55 -0.85 -0.66 2.17
CA ARG A 55 0.02 -1.70 2.74
C ARG A 55 0.72 -1.22 4.00
N LEU A 56 0.86 -2.09 5.00
CA LEU A 56 1.54 -1.82 6.27
C LEU A 56 2.91 -2.51 6.31
N PHE A 57 3.92 -1.76 6.70
CA PHE A 57 5.30 -2.20 6.93
C PHE A 57 5.60 -2.12 8.43
N LYS A 58 5.51 -3.26 9.14
CA LYS A 58 5.71 -3.27 10.61
C LYS A 58 7.19 -3.20 10.99
N ASP A 59 7.49 -2.46 12.05
CA ASP A 59 8.83 -2.36 12.62
C ASP A 59 9.32 -3.74 13.07
N SER A 60 8.43 -4.60 13.58
CA SER A 60 8.76 -5.98 13.97
C SER A 60 9.15 -6.92 12.81
N ILE A 61 8.83 -6.55 11.56
CA ILE A 61 9.19 -7.31 10.36
C ILE A 61 10.58 -6.89 9.86
N TYR A 62 10.88 -5.59 9.95
CA TYR A 62 12.07 -4.97 9.35
C TYR A 62 13.16 -4.57 10.36
N GLY A 63 12.87 -4.64 11.66
CA GLY A 63 13.80 -4.47 12.77
C GLY A 63 13.74 -3.10 13.44
N SER A 64 13.40 -2.06 12.69
CA SER A 64 13.28 -0.70 13.21
C SER A 64 12.29 0.13 12.41
N GLY A 65 11.89 1.27 12.97
CA GLY A 65 11.08 2.28 12.27
C GLY A 65 11.74 2.78 10.99
N ASP A 66 13.04 3.03 11.00
CA ASP A 66 13.77 3.52 9.83
C ASP A 66 13.90 2.44 8.73
N ALA A 67 14.11 1.18 9.13
CA ALA A 67 14.14 0.07 8.19
C ALA A 67 12.76 -0.14 7.55
N ALA A 68 11.69 -0.06 8.35
CA ALA A 68 10.32 -0.11 7.84
C ALA A 68 9.98 1.08 6.93
N TYR A 69 10.42 2.29 7.28
CA TYR A 69 10.24 3.50 6.45
C TYR A 69 10.90 3.34 5.08
N ARG A 70 12.17 2.90 5.04
CA ARG A 70 12.90 2.67 3.77
C ARG A 70 12.14 1.71 2.85
N GLN A 71 11.56 0.65 3.41
CA GLN A 71 10.79 -0.33 2.65
C GLN A 71 9.44 0.22 2.20
N ALA A 72 8.73 0.97 3.04
CA ALA A 72 7.50 1.64 2.68
C ALA A 72 7.70 2.67 1.56
N ARG A 73 8.78 3.48 1.64
CA ARG A 73 9.19 4.43 0.61
C ARG A 73 9.53 3.73 -0.70
N ALA A 74 10.37 2.70 -0.67
CA ALA A 74 10.71 1.92 -1.86
C ALA A 74 9.47 1.28 -2.52
N TYR A 75 8.52 0.76 -1.71
CA TYR A 75 7.27 0.21 -2.22
C TYR A 75 6.41 1.27 -2.89
N ARG A 76 6.24 2.44 -2.26
CA ARG A 76 5.54 3.57 -2.84
C ARG A 76 6.16 3.97 -4.18
N ASP A 77 7.47 4.13 -4.23
CA ASP A 77 8.18 4.57 -5.43
C ASP A 77 8.07 3.54 -6.55
N ALA A 78 8.13 2.24 -6.24
CA ALA A 78 7.87 1.16 -7.19
C ALA A 78 6.46 1.20 -7.78
N ILE A 79 5.44 1.49 -6.95
CA ILE A 79 4.06 1.64 -7.42
C ILE A 79 3.90 2.86 -8.31
N ILE A 80 4.51 4.00 -7.94
CA ILE A 80 4.48 5.23 -8.74
C ILE A 80 5.13 4.99 -10.11
N LEU A 81 6.25 4.26 -10.16
CA LEU A 81 6.95 3.91 -11.40
C LEU A 81 6.16 2.89 -12.26
N ALA A 82 5.46 1.94 -11.64
CA ALA A 82 4.74 0.92 -12.40
C ALA A 82 3.38 1.39 -12.93
N ILE A 83 2.73 2.33 -12.23
CA ILE A 83 1.36 2.77 -12.50
C ILE A 83 1.37 4.29 -12.68
N PRO A 84 1.57 4.78 -13.92
CA PRO A 84 1.64 6.21 -14.18
C PRO A 84 0.31 6.90 -13.81
N PRO A 85 0.37 8.14 -13.29
CA PRO A 85 -0.83 8.96 -13.12
C PRO A 85 -1.62 9.06 -14.42
N ALA A 86 -2.95 9.10 -14.29
CA ALA A 86 -3.83 9.28 -15.44
C ALA A 86 -3.50 10.59 -16.15
N THR A 87 -3.57 10.62 -17.48
CA THR A 87 -3.36 11.88 -18.21
C THR A 87 -4.64 12.71 -18.21
N ASN A 88 -4.50 14.02 -18.42
CA ASN A 88 -5.64 14.91 -18.63
C ASN A 88 -6.47 14.51 -19.86
N ILE A 89 -5.83 13.95 -20.88
CA ILE A 89 -6.50 13.38 -22.06
C ILE A 89 -7.35 12.16 -21.68
N GLU A 90 -6.78 11.18 -20.96
CA GLU A 90 -7.52 9.98 -20.49
C GLU A 90 -8.77 10.39 -19.69
N GLN A 91 -8.67 11.42 -18.84
CA GLN A 91 -9.83 11.96 -18.12
C GLN A 91 -10.82 12.70 -19.01
N ALA A 92 -10.35 13.41 -20.04
CA ALA A 92 -11.21 14.14 -20.96
C ALA A 92 -12.05 13.21 -21.86
N VAL A 93 -11.53 12.02 -22.22
CA VAL A 93 -12.25 11.04 -23.05
C VAL A 93 -13.09 10.06 -22.23
N LEU A 94 -12.89 9.99 -20.90
CA LEU A 94 -13.62 9.07 -20.03
C LEU A 94 -15.14 9.31 -20.09
N LEU A 95 -15.89 8.27 -20.45
CA LEU A 95 -17.34 8.30 -20.49
C LEU A 95 -17.92 8.32 -19.07
N ARG A 96 -18.84 9.26 -18.85
CA ARG A 96 -19.57 9.40 -17.59
C ARG A 96 -20.88 8.63 -17.66
N LYS A 97 -21.35 8.08 -16.52
CA LYS A 97 -22.61 7.32 -16.43
C LYS A 97 -23.85 8.06 -16.95
N ASN A 98 -23.82 9.40 -16.90
CA ASN A 98 -24.92 10.24 -17.38
C ASN A 98 -24.76 10.69 -18.85
N ASN A 99 -23.77 10.18 -19.57
CA ASN A 99 -23.57 10.50 -20.97
C ASN A 99 -24.51 9.65 -21.84
N ARG A 100 -25.37 10.31 -22.63
CA ARG A 100 -26.30 9.67 -23.57
C ARG A 100 -25.87 9.74 -25.03
N SER A 101 -24.79 10.45 -25.33
CA SER A 101 -24.30 10.62 -26.71
C SER A 101 -23.31 9.53 -27.15
N GLY A 102 -22.73 8.82 -26.18
CA GLY A 102 -21.64 7.86 -26.39
C GLY A 102 -20.26 8.51 -26.51
N ILE A 103 -20.15 9.85 -26.41
CA ILE A 103 -18.89 10.60 -26.53
C ILE A 103 -18.74 11.59 -25.38
N SER A 104 -17.63 11.49 -24.64
CA SER A 104 -17.40 12.36 -23.48
C SER A 104 -17.29 13.83 -23.88
N GLY A 105 -18.01 14.69 -23.16
CA GLY A 105 -18.08 16.12 -23.46
C GLY A 105 -19.04 16.51 -24.59
N VAL A 106 -19.68 15.56 -25.28
CA VAL A 106 -20.73 15.82 -26.26
C VAL A 106 -22.08 15.45 -25.67
N ARG A 107 -23.08 16.34 -25.73
CA ARG A 107 -24.45 16.04 -25.26
C ARG A 107 -25.49 16.80 -26.07
N ARG A 108 -26.70 16.24 -26.16
CA ARG A 108 -27.89 16.96 -26.57
C ARG A 108 -28.41 17.77 -25.38
N VAL A 109 -28.79 19.02 -25.63
CA VAL A 109 -29.39 19.91 -24.63
C VAL A 109 -30.69 20.42 -25.23
N GLU A 110 -31.78 20.17 -24.52
CA GLU A 110 -33.09 20.72 -24.85
C GLU A 110 -33.14 22.16 -24.32
N THR A 111 -33.45 23.12 -25.18
CA THR A 111 -33.58 24.54 -24.79
C THR A 111 -34.89 25.11 -25.31
N ALA A 112 -35.40 26.17 -24.67
CA ALA A 112 -36.65 26.82 -25.07
C ALA A 112 -36.62 27.34 -26.52
N ASP A 113 -35.42 27.71 -27.01
CA ASP A 113 -35.18 28.23 -28.35
C ASP A 113 -34.87 27.14 -29.40
N GLY A 114 -35.01 25.86 -29.01
CA GLY A 114 -34.78 24.69 -29.85
C GLY A 114 -33.62 23.81 -29.38
N ASP A 115 -33.64 22.54 -29.79
CA ASP A 115 -32.64 21.57 -29.36
C ASP A 115 -31.26 21.88 -29.95
N ILE A 116 -30.22 21.66 -29.15
CA ILE A 116 -28.83 21.86 -29.55
C ILE A 116 -27.97 20.64 -29.25
N TRP A 117 -26.94 20.45 -30.08
CA TRP A 117 -25.79 19.61 -29.75
C TRP A 117 -24.68 20.47 -29.16
N GLN A 118 -24.19 20.09 -27.99
CA GLN A 118 -23.18 20.84 -27.25
C GLN A 118 -21.89 20.03 -27.11
N ALA A 119 -20.76 20.67 -27.42
CA ALA A 119 -19.42 20.19 -27.12
C ALA A 119 -18.86 20.94 -25.90
N THR A 120 -18.21 20.24 -24.98
CA THR A 120 -17.56 20.81 -23.79
C THR A 120 -16.19 20.18 -23.56
N LEU A 121 -15.20 20.96 -23.08
CA LEU A 121 -13.90 20.48 -22.59
C LEU A 121 -13.51 21.24 -21.33
N MET A 122 -13.14 20.52 -20.27
CA MET A 122 -12.44 21.12 -19.13
C MET A 122 -10.95 21.18 -19.44
N THR A 123 -10.37 22.37 -19.31
CA THR A 123 -8.93 22.63 -19.43
C THR A 123 -8.44 23.33 -18.16
N ASN A 124 -7.12 23.45 -17.98
CA ASN A 124 -6.56 24.19 -16.85
C ASN A 124 -6.95 25.68 -16.88
N GLU A 125 -7.28 26.21 -18.06
CA GLU A 125 -7.73 27.59 -18.30
C GLU A 125 -9.25 27.77 -18.11
N GLY A 126 -9.99 26.68 -17.85
CA GLY A 126 -11.44 26.70 -17.65
C GLY A 126 -12.22 25.79 -18.59
N GLN A 127 -13.55 25.97 -18.61
CA GLN A 127 -14.47 25.17 -19.40
C GLN A 127 -14.68 25.79 -20.79
N LYS A 128 -14.22 25.11 -21.85
CA LYS A 128 -14.60 25.40 -23.23
C LYS A 128 -15.97 24.79 -23.52
N ARG A 129 -16.85 25.55 -24.16
CA ARG A 129 -18.22 25.13 -24.53
C ARG A 129 -18.61 25.74 -25.87
N GLU A 130 -19.23 24.95 -26.72
CA GLU A 130 -19.73 25.37 -28.02
C GLU A 130 -21.01 24.61 -28.37
N ASN A 131 -21.97 25.32 -28.98
CA ASN A 131 -23.32 24.86 -29.22
C ASN A 131 -23.64 24.87 -30.72
N PHE A 132 -24.29 23.83 -31.21
CA PHE A 132 -24.70 23.66 -32.60
C PHE A 132 -26.22 23.43 -32.64
N SER A 133 -26.96 24.34 -33.27
CA SER A 133 -28.42 24.28 -33.32
C SER A 133 -28.93 23.19 -34.27
N ILE A 134 -29.85 22.35 -33.79
CA ILE A 134 -30.50 21.32 -34.60
C ILE A 134 -31.44 21.95 -35.63
N ALA A 135 -32.13 23.04 -35.29
CA ALA A 135 -32.99 23.76 -36.22
C ALA A 135 -32.23 24.32 -37.43
N LYS A 136 -30.97 24.71 -37.25
CA LYS A 136 -30.13 25.28 -38.31
C LYS A 136 -29.41 24.24 -39.17
N PHE A 137 -28.93 23.15 -38.57
CA PHE A 137 -28.04 22.20 -39.23
C PHE A 137 -28.65 20.80 -39.40
N GLY A 138 -29.78 20.50 -38.77
CA GLY A 138 -30.32 19.14 -38.65
C GLY A 138 -29.63 18.33 -37.56
N GLU A 139 -30.29 17.27 -37.08
CA GLU A 139 -29.82 16.45 -35.94
C GLU A 139 -28.43 15.86 -36.19
N GLU A 140 -28.25 15.21 -37.33
CA GLU A 140 -27.01 14.48 -37.65
C GLU A 140 -25.83 15.42 -37.87
N ALA A 141 -26.03 16.51 -38.61
CA ALA A 141 -24.95 17.46 -38.89
C ALA A 141 -24.57 18.24 -37.64
N ALA A 142 -25.53 18.68 -36.82
CA ALA A 142 -25.24 19.33 -35.54
C ALA A 142 -24.45 18.41 -34.60
N LYS A 143 -24.79 17.12 -34.53
CA LYS A 143 -24.03 16.12 -33.78
C LYS A 143 -22.61 15.97 -34.33
N SER A 144 -22.45 15.85 -35.65
CA SER A 144 -21.15 15.71 -36.31
C SER A 144 -20.24 16.92 -36.08
N MET A 145 -20.79 18.14 -36.10
CA MET A 145 -20.06 19.37 -35.79
C MET A 145 -19.60 19.39 -34.33
N ALA A 146 -20.44 19.00 -33.38
CA ALA A 146 -20.07 18.89 -31.97
C ALA A 146 -18.93 17.88 -31.75
N ILE A 147 -18.96 16.73 -32.43
CA ILE A 147 -17.91 15.71 -32.38
C ILE A 147 -16.60 16.23 -32.98
N THR A 148 -16.67 16.91 -34.13
CA THR A 148 -15.50 17.47 -34.81
C THR A 148 -14.82 18.55 -33.96
N GLN A 149 -15.61 19.42 -33.34
CA GLN A 149 -15.09 20.42 -32.43
C GLN A 149 -14.46 19.80 -31.18
N ARG A 150 -15.09 18.75 -30.64
CA ARG A 150 -14.53 17.97 -29.53
C ARG A 150 -13.17 17.36 -29.88
N ARG A 151 -13.03 16.75 -31.08
CA ARG A 151 -11.75 16.23 -31.59
C ARG A 151 -10.68 17.32 -31.70
N LYS A 152 -11.05 18.47 -32.27
CA LYS A 152 -10.13 19.62 -32.40
C LYS A 152 -9.58 20.06 -31.05
N TRP A 153 -10.44 20.17 -30.03
CA TRP A 153 -10.00 20.55 -28.69
C TRP A 153 -9.15 19.49 -27.99
N LEU A 154 -9.43 18.19 -28.20
CA LEU A 154 -8.60 17.11 -27.64
C LEU A 154 -7.20 17.09 -28.27
N LYS A 155 -7.09 17.28 -29.60
CA LYS A 155 -5.81 17.37 -30.29
C LYS A 155 -4.97 18.58 -29.85
N ALA A 156 -5.63 19.69 -29.53
CA ALA A 156 -4.98 20.89 -29.03
C ALA A 156 -4.71 20.89 -27.51
N LEU A 157 -5.14 19.85 -26.78
CA LEU A 157 -4.95 19.78 -25.33
C LEU A 157 -3.50 19.35 -25.03
N PRO A 158 -2.69 20.17 -24.33
CA PRO A 158 -1.35 19.75 -23.96
C PRO A 158 -1.42 18.53 -23.04
N VAL A 159 -0.79 17.42 -23.45
CA VAL A 159 -0.82 16.17 -22.67
C VAL A 159 -0.06 16.39 -21.36
N SER A 160 -0.72 16.15 -20.24
CA SER A 160 -0.10 16.27 -18.93
C SER A 160 -0.57 15.17 -18.00
N HIS A 161 0.34 14.69 -17.15
CA HIS A 161 0.00 13.76 -16.09
C HIS A 161 -0.74 14.47 -14.96
N LEU A 162 -1.89 13.93 -14.57
CA LEU A 162 -2.63 14.36 -13.40
C LEU A 162 -2.06 13.67 -12.17
N ALA A 163 -0.93 14.19 -11.68
CA ALA A 163 -0.33 13.76 -10.43
C ALA A 163 -0.83 14.64 -9.27
N TYR A 164 -1.29 14.00 -8.20
CA TYR A 164 -1.85 14.68 -7.01
C TYR A 164 -0.79 15.35 -6.12
N ALA A 165 0.50 15.07 -6.34
CA ALA A 165 1.62 15.64 -5.59
C ALA A 165 2.72 16.12 -6.55
N HIS A 166 3.39 17.22 -6.21
CA HIS A 166 4.45 17.82 -7.04
C HIS A 166 5.55 16.81 -7.40
N HIS A 167 6.03 16.07 -6.40
CA HIS A 167 7.04 15.03 -6.61
C HIS A 167 6.56 13.91 -7.55
N ALA A 168 5.30 13.47 -7.39
CA ALA A 168 4.72 12.49 -8.31
C ALA A 168 4.55 13.05 -9.73
N ALA A 169 4.39 14.37 -9.89
CA ALA A 169 4.34 15.02 -11.18
C ALA A 169 5.73 15.11 -11.82
N GLU A 170 6.77 15.41 -11.05
CA GLU A 170 8.16 15.43 -11.50
C GLU A 170 8.66 14.05 -11.92
N VAL A 171 8.44 13.04 -11.08
CA VAL A 171 8.77 11.64 -11.41
C VAL A 171 8.04 11.22 -12.68
N ALA A 172 6.76 11.57 -12.80
CA ALA A 172 6.00 11.24 -14.01
C ALA A 172 6.52 11.97 -15.26
N ARG A 173 6.90 13.25 -15.14
CA ARG A 173 7.51 14.01 -16.24
C ARG A 173 8.87 13.44 -16.63
N ALA A 174 9.70 13.04 -15.68
CA ALA A 174 11.03 12.51 -15.94
C ALA A 174 11.00 11.08 -16.52
N GLN A 175 10.10 10.22 -16.04
CA GLN A 175 10.11 8.79 -16.34
C GLN A 175 9.09 8.35 -17.40
N PHE A 176 8.08 9.17 -17.70
CA PHE A 176 7.03 8.81 -18.66
C PHE A 176 6.79 9.86 -19.74
N ALA A 177 7.73 10.80 -19.96
CA ALA A 177 7.63 11.79 -21.03
C ALA A 177 7.42 11.15 -22.41
N ASP A 178 8.04 10.00 -22.64
CA ASP A 178 7.95 9.17 -23.84
C ASP A 178 6.55 8.56 -24.08
N ARG A 179 5.73 8.46 -23.02
CA ARG A 179 4.38 7.87 -23.08
C ARG A 179 3.27 8.89 -23.28
N LEU A 180 3.59 10.17 -23.42
CA LEU A 180 2.65 11.24 -23.68
C LEU A 180 2.33 11.31 -25.19
N ALA A 181 1.49 10.41 -25.69
CA ALA A 181 0.96 10.57 -27.05
C ALA A 181 -0.31 11.44 -27.02
N PRO A 182 -0.48 12.36 -27.98
CA PRO A 182 -1.77 13.02 -28.22
C PRO A 182 -2.87 11.98 -28.47
N ALA A 183 -4.09 12.23 -27.99
CA ALA A 183 -5.23 11.43 -28.44
C ALA A 183 -5.66 11.90 -29.83
N ASP A 184 -5.72 10.97 -30.77
CA ASP A 184 -6.25 11.24 -32.10
C ASP A 184 -7.77 11.07 -32.19
N ASP A 185 -8.40 10.42 -31.20
CA ASP A 185 -9.82 10.12 -31.20
C ASP A 185 -10.59 10.56 -29.94
N VAL A 186 -11.91 10.66 -30.08
CA VAL A 186 -12.89 11.09 -29.08
C VAL A 186 -13.37 9.96 -28.19
N LEU A 187 -13.02 8.72 -28.54
CA LEU A 187 -13.40 7.53 -27.81
C LEU A 187 -12.37 7.23 -26.71
N PRO A 188 -12.80 6.66 -25.57
CA PRO A 188 -11.90 6.31 -24.50
C PRO A 188 -11.03 5.11 -24.89
N GLU A 189 -9.78 5.36 -25.27
CA GLU A 189 -8.75 4.32 -25.28
C GLU A 189 -8.23 4.12 -23.86
N VAL A 190 -8.55 2.96 -23.27
CA VAL A 190 -8.02 2.56 -21.97
C VAL A 190 -6.56 2.15 -22.16
N ARG A 191 -5.62 3.05 -21.84
CA ARG A 191 -4.18 2.80 -22.01
C ARG A 191 -3.58 1.77 -21.04
N LEU A 192 -4.25 1.49 -19.93
CA LEU A 192 -3.96 0.36 -19.02
C LEU A 192 -5.28 -0.18 -18.51
N ALA A 193 -5.59 -1.44 -18.79
CA ALA A 193 -6.79 -2.08 -18.27
C ALA A 193 -6.68 -2.31 -16.76
N ASP A 194 -7.80 -2.37 -16.05
CA ASP A 194 -7.81 -2.61 -14.60
C ASP A 194 -7.08 -3.91 -14.23
N ALA A 195 -7.23 -4.96 -15.05
CA ALA A 195 -6.53 -6.24 -14.86
C ALA A 195 -5.00 -6.09 -14.93
N ASP A 196 -4.48 -5.26 -15.83
CA ASP A 196 -3.03 -5.01 -15.94
C ASP A 196 -2.51 -4.24 -14.73
N ILE A 197 -3.30 -3.29 -14.23
CA ILE A 197 -2.97 -2.50 -13.03
C ILE A 197 -2.93 -3.43 -11.81
N GLU A 198 -3.93 -4.28 -11.64
CA GLU A 198 -3.99 -5.27 -10.56
C GLU A 198 -2.83 -6.27 -10.63
N ALA A 199 -2.49 -6.77 -11.83
CA ALA A 199 -1.36 -7.66 -12.04
C ALA A 199 -0.02 -7.02 -11.63
N ARG A 200 0.22 -5.75 -12.01
CA ARG A 200 1.41 -4.99 -11.61
C ARG A 200 1.48 -4.77 -10.09
N ILE A 201 0.35 -4.43 -9.46
CA ILE A 201 0.29 -4.28 -7.99
C ILE A 201 0.64 -5.61 -7.33
N LYS A 202 0.09 -6.72 -7.83
CA LYS A 202 0.37 -8.06 -7.33
C LYS A 202 1.85 -8.43 -7.47
N GLU A 203 2.46 -8.21 -8.63
CA GLU A 203 3.87 -8.49 -8.86
C GLU A 203 4.78 -7.72 -7.90
N ILE A 204 4.51 -6.43 -7.69
CA ILE A 204 5.23 -5.61 -6.71
C ILE A 204 5.00 -6.15 -5.30
N ASN A 205 3.77 -6.55 -4.97
CA ASN A 205 3.48 -7.13 -3.66
C ASN A 205 4.30 -8.39 -3.38
N ASP A 206 4.28 -9.33 -4.33
CA ASP A 206 4.98 -10.60 -4.28
C ASP A 206 6.50 -10.39 -4.15
N ARG A 207 7.07 -9.46 -4.93
CA ARG A 207 8.50 -9.10 -4.84
C ARG A 207 8.89 -8.60 -3.45
N PHE A 208 8.09 -7.68 -2.89
CA PHE A 208 8.35 -7.13 -1.55
C PHE A 208 8.15 -8.17 -0.44
N ASP A 209 7.23 -9.12 -0.63
CA ASP A 209 7.03 -10.24 0.29
C ASP A 209 8.21 -11.22 0.26
N ALA A 210 8.73 -11.52 -0.93
CA ALA A 210 9.92 -12.35 -1.11
C ALA A 210 11.19 -11.70 -0.53
N SER A 211 11.30 -10.37 -0.55
CA SER A 211 12.45 -9.64 -0.01
C SER A 211 12.40 -9.37 1.50
N ARG A 212 11.38 -9.85 2.22
CA ARG A 212 11.27 -9.64 3.67
C ARG A 212 12.48 -10.25 4.38
N PRO A 213 13.04 -9.59 5.41
CA PRO A 213 14.12 -10.17 6.20
C PRO A 213 13.72 -11.53 6.78
N LYS A 214 14.65 -12.50 6.73
CA LYS A 214 14.50 -13.77 7.45
C LYS A 214 14.43 -13.47 8.94
N ARG A 215 13.50 -14.09 9.64
CA ARG A 215 13.29 -13.92 11.08
C ARG A 215 13.34 -15.27 11.76
N LEU A 216 13.66 -15.25 13.05
CA LEU A 216 13.65 -16.40 13.92
C LEU A 216 12.96 -16.03 15.22
N ARG A 217 11.89 -16.76 15.55
CA ARG A 217 11.21 -16.67 16.84
C ARG A 217 11.52 -17.92 17.65
N VAL A 218 12.05 -17.74 18.85
CA VAL A 218 12.26 -18.81 19.83
C VAL A 218 11.49 -18.47 21.09
N ARG A 219 10.62 -19.38 21.51
CA ARG A 219 9.85 -19.26 22.74
C ARG A 219 10.06 -20.49 23.59
N VAL A 220 10.47 -20.28 24.83
CA VAL A 220 10.56 -21.30 25.87
C VAL A 220 9.56 -20.92 26.95
N LYS A 221 8.68 -21.84 27.32
CA LYS A 221 7.68 -21.61 28.37
C LYS A 221 7.43 -22.88 29.18
N SER A 222 7.46 -22.75 30.50
CA SER A 222 6.92 -23.76 31.41
C SER A 222 5.40 -23.61 31.53
N TYR A 223 4.68 -24.72 31.46
CA TYR A 223 3.22 -24.76 31.68
C TYR A 223 2.83 -25.60 32.90
N SER A 224 3.77 -26.40 33.40
CA SER A 224 3.64 -27.30 34.55
C SER A 224 5.04 -27.56 35.09
N THR A 225 5.15 -27.91 36.37
CA THR A 225 6.44 -28.17 37.06
C THR A 225 7.35 -29.16 36.30
N ASP A 226 6.76 -30.12 35.60
CA ASP A 226 7.51 -31.22 34.96
C ASP A 226 7.64 -31.06 33.43
N ARG A 227 7.23 -29.93 32.85
CA ARG A 227 7.23 -29.79 31.39
C ARG A 227 7.51 -28.38 30.88
N VAL A 228 8.58 -28.29 30.07
CA VAL A 228 8.96 -27.10 29.31
C VAL A 228 8.59 -27.28 27.84
N SER A 229 7.99 -26.26 27.24
CA SER A 229 7.64 -26.22 25.82
C SER A 229 8.54 -25.26 25.07
N ILE A 230 9.12 -25.73 23.97
CA ILE A 230 10.04 -24.98 23.10
C ILE A 230 9.39 -24.85 21.73
N ALA A 231 9.03 -23.63 21.35
CA ALA A 231 8.45 -23.32 20.06
C ALA A 231 9.45 -22.48 19.24
N VAL A 232 9.80 -22.96 18.06
CA VAL A 232 10.64 -22.24 17.11
C VAL A 232 9.85 -21.99 15.83
N SER A 233 9.95 -20.77 15.28
CA SER A 233 9.29 -20.40 14.03
C SER A 233 10.12 -19.44 13.21
N ASP A 234 10.04 -19.53 11.88
CA ASP A 234 10.65 -18.54 10.96
C ASP A 234 9.89 -17.20 10.91
N ALA A 235 8.79 -17.08 11.67
CA ALA A 235 7.91 -15.92 11.70
C ALA A 235 7.52 -15.42 10.28
N GLY A 236 7.46 -16.35 9.32
CA GLY A 236 7.06 -16.11 7.93
C GLY A 236 5.55 -16.04 7.73
N SER A 237 5.12 -15.93 6.47
CA SER A 237 3.72 -16.06 6.07
C SER A 237 3.66 -16.82 4.74
N PRO A 238 3.32 -18.13 4.73
CA PRO A 238 2.99 -18.95 5.91
C PRO A 238 4.20 -19.21 6.80
N ALA A 239 3.99 -19.29 8.12
CA ALA A 239 5.06 -19.53 9.08
C ALA A 239 5.40 -21.02 9.19
N ARG A 240 6.67 -21.38 9.00
CA ARG A 240 7.18 -22.70 9.40
C ARG A 240 7.44 -22.67 10.90
N LYS A 241 6.86 -23.61 11.64
CA LYS A 241 6.99 -23.70 13.10
C LYS A 241 7.16 -25.14 13.55
N LYS A 242 7.96 -25.35 14.59
CA LYS A 242 8.10 -26.63 15.29
C LYS A 242 7.94 -26.40 16.78
N LEU A 243 7.20 -27.31 17.41
CA LEU A 243 7.02 -27.36 18.86
C LEU A 243 7.67 -28.64 19.38
N ARG A 244 8.40 -28.50 20.48
CA ARG A 244 9.02 -29.60 21.23
C ARG A 244 8.67 -29.46 22.70
N HIS A 245 8.60 -30.59 23.38
CA HIS A 245 8.36 -30.66 24.82
C HIS A 245 9.52 -31.37 25.48
N LEU A 246 9.96 -30.86 26.63
CA LEU A 246 10.96 -31.47 27.48
C LEU A 246 10.33 -31.83 28.81
N ASN A 247 10.59 -33.05 29.26
CA ASN A 247 10.29 -33.46 30.62
C ASN A 247 11.43 -32.99 31.54
N THR A 248 11.05 -32.27 32.60
CA THR A 248 11.95 -31.69 33.61
C THR A 248 11.92 -32.45 34.93
N ARG A 249 11.12 -33.52 35.04
CA ARG A 249 11.04 -34.36 36.23
C ARG A 249 12.41 -34.94 36.59
N ASP A 250 12.76 -34.85 37.87
CA ASP A 250 13.99 -35.40 38.47
C ASP A 250 15.30 -34.88 37.86
N LYS A 251 15.27 -33.73 37.17
CA LYS A 251 16.46 -33.09 36.59
C LYS A 251 16.87 -31.87 37.38
N SER A 252 18.17 -31.67 37.50
CA SER A 252 18.73 -30.43 38.02
C SER A 252 18.48 -29.25 37.06
N ALA A 253 18.51 -28.03 37.58
CA ALA A 253 18.33 -26.83 36.77
C ALA A 253 19.34 -26.73 35.61
N ILE A 254 20.59 -27.16 35.84
CA ILE A 254 21.65 -27.16 34.83
C ILE A 254 21.33 -28.15 33.70
N GLU A 255 20.92 -29.38 34.04
CA GLU A 255 20.55 -30.40 33.04
C GLU A 255 19.33 -29.98 32.22
N ILE A 256 18.37 -29.28 32.85
CA ILE A 256 17.21 -28.72 32.15
C ILE A 256 17.66 -27.65 31.15
N ILE A 257 18.53 -26.73 31.56
CA ILE A 257 19.07 -25.66 30.71
C ILE A 257 19.85 -26.23 29.52
N ASP A 258 20.73 -27.21 29.74
CA ASP A 258 21.49 -27.86 28.68
C ASP A 258 20.57 -28.61 27.71
N ALA A 259 19.54 -29.29 28.23
CA ALA A 259 18.52 -29.93 27.40
C ALA A 259 17.73 -28.92 26.57
N ILE A 260 17.40 -27.75 27.12
CA ILE A 260 16.74 -26.66 26.39
C ILE A 260 17.67 -26.14 25.29
N ASN A 261 18.93 -25.84 25.60
CA ASN A 261 19.93 -25.35 24.64
C ASN A 261 20.08 -26.30 23.45
N ARG A 262 20.27 -27.60 23.72
CA ARG A 262 20.36 -28.63 22.68
C ARG A 262 19.10 -28.68 21.82
N THR A 263 17.92 -28.71 22.44
CA THR A 263 16.64 -28.82 21.72
C THR A 263 16.35 -27.57 20.88
N VAL A 264 16.69 -26.37 21.39
CA VAL A 264 16.61 -25.12 20.62
C VAL A 264 17.51 -25.22 19.40
N ARG A 265 18.79 -25.60 19.56
CA ARG A 265 19.73 -25.72 18.45
C ARG A 265 19.25 -26.70 17.37
N GLU A 266 18.81 -27.90 17.77
CA GLU A 266 18.27 -28.91 16.86
C GLU A 266 17.03 -28.39 16.11
N THR A 267 16.12 -27.71 16.81
CA THR A 267 14.88 -27.21 16.22
C THR A 267 15.12 -26.03 15.28
N VAL A 268 16.05 -25.13 15.61
CA VAL A 268 16.47 -24.02 14.74
C VAL A 268 17.13 -24.57 13.47
N THR A 269 18.06 -25.53 13.61
CA THR A 269 18.71 -26.20 12.48
C THR A 269 17.69 -26.82 11.53
N ALA A 270 16.63 -27.43 12.09
CA ALA A 270 15.61 -28.10 11.30
C ALA A 270 14.56 -27.17 10.67
N ILE A 271 14.59 -25.85 10.91
CA ILE A 271 13.74 -24.83 10.26
C ILE A 271 14.57 -23.95 9.33
N HIS A 272 15.80 -23.65 9.73
CA HIS A 272 16.75 -22.82 9.02
C HIS A 272 17.95 -23.67 8.55
N ASP A 273 19.08 -23.58 9.25
CA ASP A 273 20.32 -24.31 8.99
C ASP A 273 21.21 -24.30 10.25
N ASP A 274 22.32 -25.05 10.23
CA ASP A 274 23.25 -25.14 11.38
C ASP A 274 23.99 -23.81 11.63
N ARG A 275 24.25 -23.01 10.60
CA ARG A 275 24.91 -21.71 10.74
C ARG A 275 24.07 -20.75 11.59
N ILE A 276 22.76 -20.66 11.29
CA ILE A 276 21.81 -19.84 12.03
C ILE A 276 21.63 -20.37 13.46
N ALA A 277 21.63 -21.69 13.63
CA ALA A 277 21.56 -22.31 14.95
C ALA A 277 22.80 -21.95 15.81
N CYS A 278 24.00 -22.08 15.26
CA CYS A 278 25.25 -21.64 15.89
C CYS A 278 25.22 -20.17 16.27
N TRP A 279 24.86 -19.29 15.32
CA TRP A 279 24.78 -17.86 15.55
C TRP A 279 23.78 -17.52 16.67
N PHE A 280 22.60 -18.14 16.68
CA PHE A 280 21.60 -17.89 17.71
C PHE A 280 22.08 -18.34 19.09
N SER A 281 22.68 -19.53 19.17
CA SER A 281 23.24 -20.07 20.42
C SER A 281 24.35 -19.17 20.97
N SER A 282 25.32 -18.74 20.15
CA SER A 282 26.43 -17.91 20.63
C SER A 282 26.02 -16.48 20.96
N THR A 283 25.05 -15.91 20.25
CA THR A 283 24.67 -14.50 20.42
C THR A 283 23.64 -14.31 21.54
N TYR A 284 22.70 -15.25 21.64
CA TYR A 284 21.55 -15.15 22.54
C TYR A 284 21.47 -16.29 23.55
N GLY A 285 21.85 -17.52 23.16
CA GLY A 285 21.76 -18.70 24.04
C GLY A 285 22.49 -18.50 25.37
N ASP A 286 23.76 -18.09 25.32
CA ASP A 286 24.60 -17.90 26.51
C ASP A 286 24.03 -16.86 27.49
N LYS A 287 23.27 -15.87 27.00
CA LYS A 287 22.64 -14.84 27.83
C LYS A 287 21.24 -15.23 28.31
N LEU A 288 20.43 -15.82 27.43
CA LEU A 288 19.04 -16.16 27.71
C LEU A 288 18.91 -17.42 28.58
N LEU A 289 19.87 -18.33 28.47
CA LEU A 289 19.90 -19.61 29.16
C LEU A 289 21.07 -19.69 30.14
N ASN A 290 21.49 -18.55 30.68
CA ASN A 290 22.51 -18.51 31.72
C ASN A 290 21.98 -19.15 33.01
N PRO A 291 22.65 -20.18 33.59
CA PRO A 291 22.19 -20.87 34.80
C PRO A 291 21.98 -19.98 36.03
N GLN A 292 22.63 -18.82 36.08
CA GLN A 292 22.52 -17.89 37.22
C GLN A 292 21.33 -16.93 37.11
N THR A 293 20.84 -16.67 35.89
CA THR A 293 19.83 -15.63 35.64
C THR A 293 18.56 -16.15 34.97
N PHE A 294 18.58 -17.35 34.39
CA PHE A 294 17.43 -17.91 33.69
C PHE A 294 16.40 -18.47 34.68
N ASN A 295 15.17 -17.94 34.61
CA ASN A 295 14.02 -18.47 35.33
C ASN A 295 13.17 -19.35 34.39
N ILE A 296 13.08 -20.65 34.70
CA ILE A 296 12.33 -21.64 33.91
C ILE A 296 10.82 -21.34 33.90
N ASP A 297 10.27 -20.82 35.00
CA ASP A 297 8.84 -20.57 35.16
C ASP A 297 8.38 -19.36 34.33
N GLU A 298 9.23 -18.33 34.23
CA GLU A 298 9.01 -17.17 33.36
C GLU A 298 9.26 -17.52 31.89
N GLY A 299 10.34 -18.26 31.62
CA GLY A 299 10.79 -18.58 30.27
C GLY A 299 11.17 -17.33 29.46
N PHE A 300 11.14 -17.43 28.14
CA PHE A 300 11.37 -16.28 27.26
C PHE A 300 10.64 -16.40 25.92
N ASN A 301 10.47 -15.27 25.24
CA ASN A 301 9.92 -15.20 23.89
C ASN A 301 10.67 -14.13 23.10
N VAL A 302 11.59 -14.57 22.25
CA VAL A 302 12.49 -13.70 21.50
C VAL A 302 12.20 -13.82 20.01
N LEU A 303 12.11 -12.67 19.35
CA LEU A 303 12.02 -12.56 17.90
C LEU A 303 13.24 -11.78 17.42
N VAL A 304 14.06 -12.40 16.60
CA VAL A 304 15.27 -11.80 16.04
C VAL A 304 15.24 -11.81 14.53
N ILE A 305 15.95 -10.86 13.92
CA ILE A 305 16.23 -10.86 12.50
C ILE A 305 17.48 -11.68 12.28
N VAL A 306 17.39 -12.64 11.36
CA VAL A 306 18.53 -13.46 10.97
C VAL A 306 19.49 -12.57 10.15
N PRO A 307 20.79 -12.57 10.46
CA PRO A 307 21.78 -11.82 9.71
C PRO A 307 21.71 -12.16 8.22
N ARG A 308 21.88 -11.16 7.36
CA ARG A 308 22.09 -11.40 5.94
C ARG A 308 23.52 -11.93 5.77
N GLU A 309 23.66 -12.96 4.95
CA GLU A 309 24.96 -13.52 4.56
C GLU A 309 25.80 -12.48 3.81
#